data_AF-E8T6E6-F1
#
_entry.id   AF-E8T6E6-F1
#
_cell.length_a   1.000
_cell.length_b   1.000
_cell.length_c   1.000
_cell.angle_alpha   90.00
_cell.angle_beta   90.00
_cell.angle_gamma   90.00
#
_symmetry.space_group_name_H-M   'P 1'
#
loop_
_entity.id
_entity.type
_entity.pdbx_description
1 polymer ?
#
loop_
_entity_poly.entity_id
_entity_poly.type
_entity_poly.pdbx_seq_one_letter_code
_entity_poly.pdbx_strand_id
1 'polypeptide(L)'
;MIKVILELEPEDFYTIVGHHEENLRKLGQILNLKLGSRGNEIMINGSSEDEEKARQFLKELEGLVKSGHKLTKSDVDMYLTQLSAHRESKVKESQSQVIVKTYRGKKIIAKTPTQKRYVEAIEKNDVVFGVGPAGTGKTYLAVAMAVSYFRKGLVNRIILTRPAVEAGEKLGFLPGTLQEKIDPYLKPLYDALFEMIEPEKVNSYLERNVFEIAPLAYMRGRTLNDAFIILDEAQNTTREQMKMFLTRLGFGSKVVITGDVTQIDLPSKERSGLVEALKILKGIEGIEIVQFSREDVVRHRLVQEIIRAYEEFEAGKEG
;
A
#
# COMPACT_ATOMS: atom_id res chain seq x y z
N MET A 1 -17.92 -9.93 -31.24
CA MET A 1 -19.22 -10.63 -31.17
C MET A 1 -18.97 -12.11 -31.41
N ILE A 2 -19.31 -12.92 -30.42
CA ILE A 2 -19.19 -14.38 -30.49
C ILE A 2 -20.55 -15.04 -30.24
N LYS A 3 -20.65 -16.31 -30.65
CA LYS A 3 -21.79 -17.18 -30.34
C LYS A 3 -21.34 -18.30 -29.43
N VAL A 4 -22.13 -18.59 -28.41
CA VAL A 4 -21.92 -19.70 -27.48
C VAL A 4 -23.17 -20.56 -27.49
N ILE A 5 -23.01 -21.86 -27.74
CA ILE A 5 -24.11 -22.83 -27.72
C ILE A 5 -23.96 -23.67 -26.45
N LEU A 6 -25.04 -23.76 -25.66
CA LEU A 6 -25.11 -24.64 -24.50
C LEU A 6 -25.95 -25.87 -24.86
N GLU A 7 -25.38 -27.06 -24.76
CA GLU A 7 -26.05 -28.31 -25.07
C GLU A 7 -26.68 -28.87 -23.79
N LEU A 8 -27.79 -28.29 -23.39
CA LEU A 8 -28.51 -28.62 -22.17
C LEU A 8 -29.99 -28.89 -22.47
N GLU A 9 -30.62 -29.65 -21.58
CA GLU A 9 -32.07 -29.78 -21.57
C GLU A 9 -32.72 -28.41 -21.34
N PRO A 10 -33.95 -28.17 -21.86
CA PRO A 10 -34.58 -26.85 -21.78
C PRO A 10 -34.64 -26.28 -20.36
N GLU A 11 -34.97 -27.11 -19.37
CA GLU A 11 -35.10 -26.69 -17.96
C GLU A 11 -33.77 -26.16 -17.38
N ASP A 12 -32.67 -26.85 -17.66
CA ASP A 12 -31.34 -26.45 -17.21
C ASP A 12 -30.84 -25.20 -17.95
N PHE A 13 -31.12 -25.10 -19.25
CA PHE A 13 -30.81 -23.92 -20.04
C PHE A 13 -31.54 -22.68 -19.49
N TYR A 14 -32.84 -22.79 -19.19
CA TYR A 14 -33.61 -21.70 -18.60
C TYR A 14 -33.10 -21.29 -17.22
N THR A 15 -32.57 -22.23 -16.44
CA THR A 15 -31.97 -21.92 -15.14
C THR A 15 -30.72 -21.06 -15.28
N ILE A 16 -29.87 -21.34 -16.27
CA ILE A 16 -28.64 -20.56 -16.53
C ILE A 16 -28.98 -19.17 -17.09
N VAL A 17 -29.87 -19.08 -18.08
CA VAL A 17 -30.24 -17.81 -18.73
C VAL A 17 -31.13 -16.94 -17.85
N GLY A 18 -31.95 -17.56 -17.00
CA GLY A 18 -32.94 -16.91 -16.14
C GLY A 18 -34.19 -16.47 -16.92
N HIS A 19 -35.27 -16.15 -16.20
CA HIS A 19 -36.50 -15.69 -16.86
C HIS A 19 -36.26 -14.33 -17.52
N HIS A 20 -36.71 -14.18 -18.77
CA HIS A 20 -36.47 -12.98 -19.56
C HIS A 20 -34.99 -12.55 -19.54
N GLU A 21 -34.07 -13.52 -19.60
CA GLU A 21 -32.62 -13.29 -19.69
C GLU A 21 -32.04 -12.49 -18.52
N GLU A 22 -32.65 -12.56 -17.33
CA GLU A 22 -32.20 -11.81 -16.15
C GLU A 22 -30.75 -12.11 -15.77
N ASN A 23 -30.30 -13.38 -15.87
CA ASN A 23 -28.95 -13.76 -15.51
C ASN A 23 -27.94 -13.32 -16.59
N LEU A 24 -28.33 -13.36 -17.86
CA LEU A 24 -27.51 -12.81 -18.95
C LEU A 24 -27.36 -11.28 -18.81
N ARG A 25 -28.41 -10.58 -18.38
CA ARG A 25 -28.33 -9.14 -18.09
C ARG A 25 -27.40 -8.84 -16.91
N LYS A 26 -27.48 -9.60 -15.82
CA LYS A 26 -26.55 -9.49 -14.67
C LYS A 26 -25.10 -9.75 -15.11
N LEU A 27 -24.85 -10.82 -15.87
CA LEU A 27 -23.53 -11.13 -16.43
C LEU A 27 -23.04 -9.99 -17.35
N GLY A 28 -23.92 -9.43 -18.16
CA GLY A 28 -23.64 -8.29 -19.02
C GLY A 28 -23.26 -7.03 -18.25
N GLN A 29 -23.93 -6.74 -17.14
CA GLN A 29 -23.54 -5.66 -16.23
C GLN A 29 -22.18 -5.94 -15.58
N ILE A 30 -21.97 -7.16 -15.09
CA ILE A 30 -20.71 -7.58 -14.45
C ILE A 30 -19.54 -7.54 -15.40
N LEU A 31 -19.69 -7.78 -16.71
CA LEU A 31 -18.59 -7.81 -17.68
C LEU A 31 -18.60 -6.64 -18.67
N ASN A 32 -19.55 -5.70 -18.57
CA ASN A 32 -19.77 -4.63 -19.55
C ASN A 32 -19.99 -5.17 -20.99
N LEU A 33 -20.87 -6.16 -21.12
CA LEU A 33 -21.21 -6.85 -22.36
C LEU A 33 -22.70 -6.69 -22.67
N LYS A 34 -23.06 -6.79 -23.96
CA LYS A 34 -24.44 -7.03 -24.39
C LYS A 34 -24.61 -8.52 -24.68
N LEU A 35 -25.50 -9.17 -23.93
CA LEU A 35 -25.86 -10.58 -24.12
C LEU A 35 -27.33 -10.70 -24.49
N GLY A 36 -27.65 -11.75 -25.24
CA GLY A 36 -29.02 -12.17 -25.52
C GLY A 36 -29.05 -13.64 -25.95
N SER A 37 -30.20 -14.27 -25.86
CA SER A 37 -30.40 -15.68 -26.19
C SER A 37 -31.40 -15.87 -27.33
N ARG A 38 -31.21 -16.94 -28.10
CA ARG A 38 -32.16 -17.39 -29.12
C ARG A 38 -32.10 -18.90 -29.22
N GLY A 39 -33.13 -19.58 -28.72
CA GLY A 39 -33.06 -21.03 -28.51
C GLY A 39 -31.95 -21.35 -27.51
N ASN A 40 -31.08 -22.31 -27.84
CA ASN A 40 -29.92 -22.70 -27.03
C ASN A 40 -28.64 -21.90 -27.36
N GLU A 41 -28.74 -20.89 -28.22
CA GLU A 41 -27.63 -20.01 -28.57
C GLU A 41 -27.64 -18.73 -27.72
N ILE A 42 -26.47 -18.36 -27.20
CA ILE A 42 -26.22 -17.09 -26.51
C ILE A 42 -25.29 -16.25 -27.38
N MET A 43 -25.75 -15.06 -27.77
CA MET A 43 -24.97 -14.06 -28.49
C MET A 43 -24.32 -13.11 -27.50
N ILE A 44 -23.00 -12.90 -27.63
CA ILE A 44 -22.21 -12.07 -26.73
C ILE A 44 -21.50 -11.00 -27.56
N ASN A 45 -21.65 -9.74 -27.17
CA ASN A 45 -21.07 -8.61 -27.87
C ASN A 45 -20.37 -7.64 -26.89
N GLY A 46 -19.06 -7.45 -27.08
CA GLY A 46 -18.23 -6.48 -26.36
C GLY A 46 -16.75 -6.61 -26.70
N SER A 47 -15.87 -6.48 -25.70
CA SER A 47 -14.41 -6.63 -25.91
C SER A 47 -14.04 -8.11 -26.07
N SER A 48 -13.02 -8.43 -26.89
CA SER A 48 -12.61 -9.83 -27.11
C SER A 48 -12.22 -10.56 -25.82
N GLU A 49 -11.65 -9.85 -24.85
CA GLU A 49 -11.27 -10.40 -23.55
C GLU A 49 -12.50 -10.72 -22.68
N ASP A 50 -13.47 -9.80 -22.61
CA ASP A 50 -14.68 -10.00 -21.81
C ASP A 50 -15.62 -11.02 -22.48
N GLU A 51 -15.65 -11.06 -23.82
CA GLU A 51 -16.35 -12.10 -24.59
C GLU A 51 -15.83 -13.51 -24.25
N GLU A 52 -14.50 -13.69 -24.14
CA GLU A 52 -13.91 -14.97 -23.72
C GLU A 52 -14.28 -15.34 -22.28
N LYS A 53 -14.23 -14.38 -21.35
CA LYS A 53 -14.61 -14.61 -19.94
C LYS A 53 -16.08 -15.03 -19.80
N ALA A 54 -16.97 -14.36 -20.52
CA ALA A 54 -18.38 -14.72 -20.53
C ALA A 54 -18.61 -16.12 -21.11
N ARG A 55 -17.86 -16.50 -22.15
CA ARG A 55 -17.91 -17.87 -22.70
C ARG A 55 -17.44 -18.91 -21.67
N GLN A 56 -16.32 -18.66 -21.00
CA GLN A 56 -15.79 -19.56 -19.98
C GLN A 56 -16.79 -19.76 -18.83
N PHE A 57 -17.35 -18.65 -18.32
CA PHE A 57 -18.37 -18.69 -17.27
C PHE A 57 -19.59 -19.54 -17.68
N LEU A 58 -20.12 -19.33 -18.89
CA LEU A 58 -21.27 -20.09 -19.39
C LEU A 58 -20.95 -21.58 -19.59
N LYS A 59 -19.74 -21.89 -20.06
CA LYS A 59 -19.27 -23.27 -20.22
C LYS A 59 -18.99 -23.98 -18.90
N GLU A 60 -18.57 -23.24 -17.87
CA GLU A 60 -18.42 -23.77 -16.52
C GLU A 60 -19.76 -24.18 -15.92
N LEU A 61 -20.78 -23.33 -16.03
CA LEU A 61 -22.15 -23.67 -15.61
C LEU A 61 -22.72 -24.87 -16.38
N GLU A 62 -22.48 -24.94 -17.69
CA GLU A 62 -22.85 -26.12 -18.50
C GLU A 62 -22.14 -27.39 -18.01
N GLY A 63 -20.85 -27.29 -17.68
CA GLY A 63 -20.07 -28.41 -17.14
C GLY A 63 -20.63 -28.96 -15.83
N LEU A 64 -21.07 -28.09 -14.92
CA LEU A 64 -21.69 -28.48 -13.65
C LEU A 64 -23.00 -29.25 -13.87
N VAL A 65 -23.84 -28.79 -14.80
CA VAL A 65 -25.08 -29.49 -15.14
C VAL A 65 -24.77 -30.85 -15.76
N LYS A 66 -23.85 -30.91 -16.72
CA LYS A 66 -23.44 -32.16 -17.39
C LYS A 66 -22.80 -33.17 -16.43
N SER A 67 -22.20 -32.73 -15.32
CA SER A 67 -21.67 -33.62 -14.28
C SER A 67 -22.72 -34.09 -13.27
N GLY A 68 -24.01 -33.79 -13.51
CA GLY A 68 -25.14 -34.26 -12.69
C GLY A 68 -25.56 -33.31 -11.57
N HIS A 69 -25.00 -32.10 -11.47
CA HIS A 69 -25.47 -31.11 -10.51
C HIS A 69 -26.72 -30.40 -11.04
N LYS A 70 -27.81 -30.46 -10.28
CA LYS A 70 -28.99 -29.62 -10.55
C LYS A 70 -28.71 -28.21 -10.05
N LEU A 71 -28.46 -27.28 -10.98
CA LEU A 71 -28.34 -25.88 -10.63
C LEU A 71 -29.71 -25.32 -10.24
N THR A 72 -29.73 -24.50 -9.20
CA THR A 72 -30.88 -23.67 -8.83
C THR A 72 -30.61 -22.21 -9.19
N LYS A 73 -31.65 -21.37 -9.15
CA LYS A 73 -31.49 -19.91 -9.33
C LYS A 73 -30.49 -19.31 -8.32
N SER A 74 -30.51 -19.80 -7.08
CA SER A 74 -29.60 -19.33 -6.03
C SER A 74 -28.14 -19.67 -6.32
N ASP A 75 -27.89 -20.81 -6.97
CA ASP A 75 -26.53 -21.22 -7.34
C ASP A 75 -25.98 -20.29 -8.42
N VAL A 76 -26.78 -19.99 -9.46
CA VAL A 76 -26.36 -19.07 -10.54
C VAL A 76 -26.07 -17.67 -9.99
N ASP A 77 -26.91 -17.15 -9.08
CA ASP A 77 -26.67 -15.87 -8.41
C ASP A 77 -25.39 -15.87 -7.56
N MET A 78 -25.08 -16.99 -6.89
CA MET A 78 -23.82 -17.14 -6.16
C MET A 78 -22.61 -17.06 -7.11
N TYR A 79 -22.64 -17.78 -8.23
CA TYR A 79 -21.54 -17.75 -9.22
C TYR A 79 -21.36 -16.35 -9.85
N LEU A 80 -22.47 -15.64 -10.14
CA LEU A 80 -22.42 -14.26 -10.60
C LEU A 80 -21.80 -13.33 -9.54
N THR A 81 -22.14 -13.52 -8.27
CA THR A 81 -21.58 -12.74 -7.16
C THR A 81 -20.07 -12.98 -7.03
N GLN A 82 -19.62 -14.24 -7.15
CA GLN A 82 -18.20 -14.60 -7.14
C GLN A 82 -17.45 -13.98 -8.32
N LEU A 83 -18.03 -13.98 -9.52
CA LEU A 83 -17.45 -13.35 -10.70
C LEU A 83 -17.30 -11.83 -10.52
N SER A 84 -18.30 -11.17 -9.94
CA SER A 84 -18.25 -9.74 -9.62
C SER A 84 -17.12 -9.42 -8.64
N ALA A 85 -17.00 -10.20 -7.56
CA ALA A 85 -15.92 -10.04 -6.58
C ALA A 85 -14.52 -10.26 -7.19
N HIS A 86 -14.38 -11.23 -8.11
CA HIS A 86 -13.14 -11.47 -8.85
C HIS A 86 -12.81 -10.34 -9.85
N ARG A 87 -13.83 -9.72 -10.46
CA ARG A 87 -13.61 -8.55 -11.33
C ARG A 87 -13.18 -7.34 -10.50
N GLU A 88 -13.82 -7.09 -9.37
CA GLU A 88 -13.43 -6.00 -8.47
C GLU A 88 -12.00 -6.17 -7.93
N SER A 89 -11.59 -7.39 -7.58
CA SER A 89 -10.22 -7.68 -7.16
C SER A 89 -9.20 -7.50 -8.29
N LYS A 90 -9.48 -8.03 -9.49
CA LYS A 90 -8.60 -7.87 -10.66
C LYS A 90 -8.54 -6.44 -11.20
N VAL A 91 -9.62 -5.68 -11.15
CA VAL A 91 -9.63 -4.25 -11.54
C VAL A 91 -8.79 -3.44 -10.54
N LYS A 92 -8.88 -3.74 -9.23
CA LYS A 92 -7.99 -3.16 -8.21
C LYS A 92 -6.51 -3.53 -8.42
N GLU A 93 -6.21 -4.75 -8.87
CA GLU A 93 -4.84 -5.18 -9.22
C GLU A 93 -4.34 -4.58 -10.55
N SER A 94 -5.20 -4.36 -11.54
CA SER A 94 -4.85 -3.81 -12.86
C SER A 94 -4.57 -2.30 -12.81
N GLN A 95 -5.17 -1.57 -11.86
CA GLN A 95 -4.97 -0.12 -11.69
C GLN A 95 -3.93 0.28 -10.63
N SER A 96 -3.35 -0.67 -9.91
CA SER A 96 -2.35 -0.40 -8.88
C SER A 96 -0.94 -0.51 -9.44
N GLN A 97 -0.27 0.65 -9.58
CA GLN A 97 1.13 0.73 -9.99
C GLN A 97 2.00 -0.08 -9.02
N VAL A 98 2.67 -1.12 -9.54
CA VAL A 98 3.64 -1.90 -8.77
C VAL A 98 4.85 -1.01 -8.51
N ILE A 99 5.09 -0.71 -7.23
CA ILE A 99 6.20 0.15 -6.79
C ILE A 99 7.51 -0.63 -6.90
N VAL A 100 7.51 -1.82 -6.28
CA VAL A 100 8.64 -2.74 -6.27
C VAL A 100 8.15 -4.17 -6.13
N LYS A 101 8.87 -5.10 -6.75
CA LYS A 101 8.72 -6.55 -6.51
C LYS A 101 9.82 -6.98 -5.54
N THR A 102 9.45 -7.63 -4.44
CA THR A 102 10.42 -8.15 -3.48
C THR A 102 11.24 -9.29 -4.08
N TYR A 103 12.35 -9.65 -3.45
CA TYR A 103 13.15 -10.81 -3.89
C TYR A 103 12.37 -12.13 -3.82
N ARG A 104 11.35 -12.23 -2.96
CA ARG A 104 10.42 -13.37 -2.87
C ARG A 104 9.27 -13.30 -3.88
N GLY A 105 9.28 -12.31 -4.77
CA GLY A 105 8.31 -12.15 -5.84
C GLY A 105 6.99 -11.46 -5.46
N LYS A 106 6.80 -11.08 -4.19
CA LYS A 106 5.64 -10.33 -3.73
C LYS A 106 5.66 -8.92 -4.33
N LYS A 107 4.53 -8.46 -4.85
CA LYS A 107 4.38 -7.08 -5.36
C LYS A 107 4.00 -6.14 -4.21
N ILE A 108 4.72 -5.03 -4.08
CA ILE A 108 4.33 -3.94 -3.19
C ILE A 108 3.60 -2.90 -4.05
N ILE A 109 2.36 -2.61 -3.66
CA ILE A 109 1.44 -1.70 -4.34
C ILE A 109 0.81 -0.72 -3.34
N ALA A 110 0.43 0.46 -3.82
CA ALA A 110 -0.47 1.33 -3.10
C ALA A 110 -1.88 0.72 -3.09
N LYS A 111 -2.49 0.63 -1.91
CA LYS A 111 -3.79 -0.02 -1.69
C LYS A 111 -4.95 0.97 -1.51
N THR A 112 -4.65 2.21 -1.15
CA THR A 112 -5.65 3.27 -0.97
C THR A 112 -5.38 4.45 -1.92
N PRO A 113 -6.40 5.28 -2.24
CA PRO A 113 -6.21 6.49 -3.04
C PRO A 113 -5.14 7.42 -2.47
N THR A 114 -5.09 7.61 -1.14
CA THR A 114 -4.07 8.44 -0.48
C THR A 114 -2.68 7.84 -0.62
N GLN A 115 -2.53 6.51 -0.49
CA GLN A 115 -1.26 5.83 -0.73
C GLN A 115 -0.79 6.00 -2.18
N LYS A 116 -1.71 5.97 -3.14
CA LYS A 116 -1.39 6.20 -4.56
C LYS A 116 -0.92 7.65 -4.77
N ARG A 117 -1.66 8.63 -4.24
CA ARG A 117 -1.26 10.03 -4.26
C ARG A 117 0.11 10.24 -3.61
N TYR A 118 0.39 9.57 -2.51
CA TYR A 118 1.67 9.65 -1.82
C TYR A 118 2.83 9.15 -2.69
N VAL A 119 2.66 8.01 -3.36
CA VAL A 119 3.65 7.49 -4.31
C VAL A 119 3.87 8.47 -5.47
N GLU A 120 2.81 9.00 -6.07
CA GLU A 120 2.91 9.98 -7.15
C GLU A 120 3.57 11.29 -6.69
N ALA A 121 3.29 11.75 -5.47
CA ALA A 121 3.92 12.93 -4.87
C ALA A 121 5.43 12.70 -4.72
N ILE A 122 5.83 11.52 -4.24
CA ILE A 122 7.25 11.12 -4.16
C ILE A 122 7.87 11.14 -5.56
N GLU A 123 7.18 10.71 -6.60
CA GLU A 123 7.75 10.76 -7.96
C GLU A 123 8.01 12.19 -8.44
N LYS A 124 7.09 13.11 -8.16
CA LYS A 124 7.07 14.48 -8.73
C LYS A 124 7.85 15.53 -7.94
N ASN A 125 8.08 15.34 -6.63
CA ASN A 125 8.60 16.38 -5.74
C ASN A 125 9.88 15.95 -5.03
N ASP A 126 10.85 16.84 -4.86
CA ASP A 126 12.13 16.53 -4.20
C ASP A 126 11.98 16.29 -2.70
N VAL A 127 11.00 16.93 -2.05
CA VAL A 127 10.67 16.73 -0.64
C VAL A 127 9.20 16.35 -0.50
N VAL A 128 8.91 15.25 0.20
CA VAL A 128 7.54 14.84 0.49
C VAL A 128 7.34 14.53 1.96
N PHE A 129 6.29 15.10 2.54
CA PHE A 129 5.84 14.79 3.89
C PHE A 129 4.66 13.80 3.83
N GLY A 130 4.84 12.60 4.40
CA GLY A 130 3.77 11.65 4.64
C GLY A 130 3.33 11.70 6.10
N VAL A 131 2.19 12.30 6.39
CA VAL A 131 1.76 12.57 7.77
C VAL A 131 0.44 11.88 8.08
N GLY A 132 0.39 11.10 9.14
CA GLY A 132 -0.86 10.52 9.63
C GLY A 132 -0.66 9.25 10.46
N PRO A 133 -1.75 8.54 10.78
CA PRO A 133 -1.75 7.46 11.77
C PRO A 133 -0.77 6.31 11.50
N ALA A 134 -0.41 5.58 12.55
CA ALA A 134 0.36 4.33 12.42
C ALA A 134 -0.42 3.24 11.68
N GLY A 135 0.24 2.52 10.77
CA GLY A 135 -0.37 1.45 9.96
C GLY A 135 -1.03 1.91 8.65
N THR A 136 -0.89 3.20 8.29
CA THR A 136 -1.30 3.75 6.99
C THR A 136 -0.31 3.44 5.86
N GLY A 137 0.85 2.86 6.18
CA GLY A 137 1.87 2.45 5.22
C GLY A 137 2.86 3.55 4.80
N LYS A 138 2.78 4.76 5.37
CA LYS A 138 3.64 5.91 5.02
C LYS A 138 5.15 5.59 4.94
N THR A 139 5.72 5.00 5.98
CA THR A 139 7.15 4.65 6.04
C THR A 139 7.47 3.47 5.12
N TYR A 140 6.61 2.44 5.14
CA TYR A 140 6.79 1.25 4.33
C TYR A 140 6.81 1.54 2.82
N LEU A 141 5.88 2.37 2.35
CA LEU A 141 5.82 2.80 0.95
C LEU A 141 7.00 3.73 0.60
N ALA A 142 7.47 4.58 1.53
CA ALA A 142 8.66 5.39 1.31
C ALA A 142 9.91 4.51 1.09
N VAL A 143 10.10 3.48 1.93
CA VAL A 143 11.21 2.52 1.75
C VAL A 143 11.08 1.75 0.44
N ALA A 144 9.86 1.35 0.06
CA ALA A 144 9.61 0.72 -1.25
C ALA A 144 9.98 1.63 -2.43
N MET A 145 9.66 2.92 -2.34
CA MET A 145 10.07 3.92 -3.32
C MET A 145 11.59 4.10 -3.36
N ALA A 146 12.26 4.18 -2.20
CA ALA A 146 13.71 4.27 -2.12
C ALA A 146 14.40 3.10 -2.83
N VAL A 147 13.94 1.87 -2.56
CA VAL A 147 14.45 0.67 -3.22
C VAL A 147 14.18 0.69 -4.74
N SER A 148 13.00 1.16 -5.15
CA SER A 148 12.65 1.31 -6.57
C SER A 148 13.59 2.29 -7.28
N TYR A 149 13.84 3.46 -6.68
CA TYR A 149 14.75 4.48 -7.20
C TYR A 149 16.18 3.97 -7.31
N PHE A 150 16.67 3.32 -6.27
CA PHE A 150 18.01 2.72 -6.25
C PHE A 150 18.18 1.65 -7.34
N ARG A 151 17.22 0.74 -7.49
CA ARG A 151 17.25 -0.31 -8.52
C ARG A 151 17.17 0.24 -9.94
N LYS A 152 16.50 1.38 -10.14
CA LYS A 152 16.42 2.09 -11.43
C LYS A 152 17.67 2.93 -11.72
N GLY A 153 18.62 3.02 -10.79
CA GLY A 153 19.82 3.86 -10.93
C GLY A 153 19.52 5.36 -10.86
N LEU A 154 18.36 5.76 -10.33
CA LEU A 154 17.99 7.17 -10.15
C LEU A 154 18.69 7.82 -8.95
N VAL A 155 19.13 6.98 -8.00
CA VAL A 155 19.95 7.38 -6.86
C VAL A 155 21.01 6.31 -6.65
N ASN A 156 22.13 6.72 -6.06
CA ASN A 156 23.26 5.82 -5.77
C ASN A 156 23.23 5.31 -4.33
N ARG A 157 22.45 5.94 -3.44
CA ARG A 157 22.41 5.62 -2.01
C ARG A 157 20.99 5.67 -1.43
N ILE A 158 20.76 4.90 -0.38
CA ILE A 158 19.56 5.00 0.47
C ILE A 158 20.01 5.35 1.88
N ILE A 159 19.44 6.40 2.46
CA ILE A 159 19.74 6.83 3.83
C ILE A 159 18.43 6.82 4.62
N LEU A 160 18.32 5.94 5.60
CA LEU A 160 17.18 5.86 6.50
C LEU A 160 17.60 6.39 7.86
N THR A 161 16.86 7.36 8.38
CA THR A 161 17.19 7.99 9.63
C THR A 161 15.97 8.22 10.51
N ARG A 162 16.19 8.20 11.82
CA ARG A 162 15.17 8.37 12.84
C ARG A 162 15.74 9.25 13.96
N PRO A 163 14.98 10.19 14.54
CA PRO A 163 15.44 10.91 15.73
C PRO A 163 15.58 9.93 16.89
N ALA A 164 16.66 10.07 17.66
CA ALA A 164 16.79 9.37 18.93
C ALA A 164 15.92 10.10 19.97
N VAL A 165 14.96 9.40 20.53
CA VAL A 165 14.00 9.93 21.51
C VAL A 165 13.92 8.92 22.62
N GLU A 166 14.07 9.38 23.86
CA GLU A 166 13.94 8.53 25.04
C GLU A 166 12.45 8.24 25.28
N ALA A 167 11.89 7.27 24.56
CA ALA A 167 10.52 6.83 24.75
C ALA A 167 10.45 5.97 26.01
N GLY A 168 10.21 6.60 27.16
CA GLY A 168 9.86 5.94 28.43
C GLY A 168 11.02 5.29 29.20
N GLU A 169 12.06 4.79 28.54
CA GLU A 169 13.31 4.34 29.17
C GLU A 169 14.44 5.30 28.81
N LYS A 170 15.17 5.84 29.80
CA LYS A 170 16.33 6.70 29.49
C LYS A 170 17.35 5.84 28.75
N LEU A 171 17.81 6.29 27.58
CA LEU A 171 18.82 5.59 26.77
C LEU A 171 20.09 5.29 27.58
N GLY A 172 20.32 6.03 28.67
CA GLY A 172 21.38 5.77 29.64
C GLY A 172 21.35 4.40 30.33
N PHE A 173 20.20 3.74 30.48
CA PHE A 173 20.05 2.53 31.33
C PHE A 173 20.16 1.18 30.61
N LEU A 174 20.08 1.13 29.28
CA LEU A 174 20.32 -0.11 28.55
C LEU A 174 21.81 -0.48 28.62
N PRO A 175 22.20 -1.71 29.00
CA PRO A 175 23.60 -2.13 28.96
C PRO A 175 24.09 -2.24 27.51
N GLY A 176 25.37 -1.99 27.25
CA GLY A 176 25.97 -2.10 25.90
C GLY A 176 26.52 -0.78 25.33
N THR A 177 27.06 -0.87 24.12
CA THR A 177 27.57 0.24 23.32
C THR A 177 26.44 1.18 22.89
N LEU A 178 26.74 2.45 22.59
CA LEU A 178 25.74 3.43 22.15
C LEU A 178 24.93 2.92 20.93
N GLN A 179 25.57 2.14 20.06
CA GLN A 179 24.94 1.54 18.88
C GLN A 179 23.88 0.49 19.28
N GLU A 180 24.24 -0.44 20.16
CA GLU A 180 23.33 -1.49 20.66
C GLU A 180 22.08 -0.90 21.35
N LYS A 181 22.19 0.30 21.93
CA LYS A 181 21.06 0.99 22.55
C LYS A 181 20.12 1.65 21.54
N ILE A 182 20.62 2.02 20.34
CA ILE A 182 19.83 2.72 19.33
C ILE A 182 19.26 1.74 18.28
N ASP A 183 19.93 0.62 18.05
CA ASP A 183 19.52 -0.41 17.08
C ASP A 183 18.05 -0.87 17.23
N PRO A 184 17.48 -1.05 18.44
CA PRO A 184 16.06 -1.41 18.57
C PRO A 184 15.10 -0.40 17.93
N TYR A 185 15.42 0.90 17.97
CA TYR A 185 14.60 1.96 17.40
C TYR A 185 14.67 2.02 15.87
N LEU A 186 15.80 1.56 15.31
CA LEU A 186 16.05 1.51 13.87
C LEU A 186 15.58 0.19 13.24
N LYS A 187 15.35 -0.85 14.04
CA LYS A 187 14.96 -2.19 13.58
C LYS A 187 13.78 -2.22 12.59
N PRO A 188 12.69 -1.45 12.75
CA PRO A 188 11.61 -1.42 11.75
C PRO A 188 12.08 -1.03 10.33
N LEU A 189 13.12 -0.20 10.21
CA LEU A 189 13.70 0.21 8.94
C LEU A 189 14.55 -0.92 8.32
N TYR A 190 15.29 -1.66 9.15
CA TYR A 190 15.98 -2.88 8.72
C TYR A 190 15.00 -3.93 8.20
N ASP A 191 13.95 -4.21 8.96
CA ASP A 191 12.93 -5.21 8.61
C ASP A 191 12.26 -4.88 7.27
N ALA A 192 11.96 -3.59 7.03
CA ALA A 192 11.40 -3.14 5.75
C ALA A 192 12.35 -3.39 4.57
N LEU A 193 13.65 -3.11 4.71
CA LEU A 193 14.64 -3.42 3.66
C LEU A 193 14.77 -4.92 3.42
N PHE A 194 14.84 -5.73 4.49
CA PHE A 194 14.97 -7.19 4.41
C PHE A 194 13.72 -7.89 3.85
N GLU A 195 12.55 -7.26 3.87
CA GLU A 195 11.39 -7.76 3.14
C GLU A 195 11.56 -7.54 1.62
N MET A 196 12.17 -6.43 1.22
CA MET A 196 12.22 -5.99 -0.18
C MET A 196 13.42 -6.51 -0.97
N ILE A 197 14.56 -6.68 -0.31
CA ILE A 197 15.84 -7.10 -0.89
C ILE A 197 16.36 -8.31 -0.09
N GLU A 198 17.08 -9.22 -0.76
CA GLU A 198 17.75 -10.35 -0.11
C GLU A 198 18.63 -9.87 1.06
N PRO A 199 18.54 -10.49 2.26
CA PRO A 199 19.29 -10.06 3.42
C PRO A 199 20.80 -9.92 3.20
N GLU A 200 21.41 -10.87 2.49
CA GLU A 200 22.83 -10.83 2.14
C GLU A 200 23.22 -9.59 1.33
N LYS A 201 22.36 -9.18 0.37
CA LYS A 201 22.58 -7.97 -0.43
C LYS A 201 22.40 -6.71 0.40
N VAL A 202 21.38 -6.66 1.26
CA VAL A 202 21.18 -5.52 2.18
C VAL A 202 22.41 -5.35 3.06
N ASN A 203 22.91 -6.43 3.66
CA ASN A 203 24.12 -6.40 4.50
C ASN A 203 25.34 -5.91 3.70
N SER A 204 25.54 -6.41 2.47
CA SER A 204 26.62 -5.94 1.61
C SER A 204 26.49 -4.44 1.26
N TYR A 205 25.28 -3.93 1.03
CA TYR A 205 25.06 -2.49 0.80
C TYR A 205 25.33 -1.65 2.05
N LEU A 206 25.00 -2.15 3.24
CA LEU A 206 25.29 -1.49 4.51
C LEU A 206 26.80 -1.42 4.77
N GLU A 207 27.52 -2.53 4.60
CA GLU A 207 28.99 -2.59 4.75
C GLU A 207 29.72 -1.61 3.82
N ARG A 208 29.19 -1.43 2.60
CA ARG A 208 29.74 -0.51 1.60
C ARG A 208 29.25 0.94 1.76
N ASN A 209 28.43 1.24 2.77
CA ASN A 209 27.77 2.53 2.98
C ASN A 209 26.94 3.02 1.77
N VAL A 210 26.45 2.07 0.97
CA VAL A 210 25.47 2.34 -0.10
C VAL A 210 24.10 2.53 0.52
N PHE A 211 23.75 1.67 1.47
CA PHE A 211 22.63 1.88 2.38
C PHE A 211 23.19 2.34 3.72
N GLU A 212 22.50 3.28 4.35
CA GLU A 212 22.84 3.78 5.68
C GLU A 212 21.58 3.81 6.53
N ILE A 213 21.62 3.17 7.70
CA ILE A 213 20.55 3.28 8.69
C ILE A 213 21.18 3.86 9.96
N ALA A 214 20.89 5.12 10.25
CA ALA A 214 21.60 5.86 11.30
C ALA A 214 20.70 6.86 12.04
N PRO A 215 21.05 7.23 13.28
CA PRO A 215 20.34 8.28 14.03
C PRO A 215 20.44 9.64 13.33
N LEU A 216 19.43 10.49 13.49
CA LEU A 216 19.37 11.81 12.82
C LEU A 216 20.60 12.69 13.07
N ALA A 217 21.26 12.55 14.22
CA ALA A 217 22.46 13.30 14.55
C ALA A 217 23.61 13.10 13.53
N TYR A 218 23.67 11.95 12.86
CA TYR A 218 24.69 11.61 11.88
C TYR A 218 24.52 12.37 10.55
N MET A 219 23.40 13.08 10.36
CA MET A 219 23.17 13.93 9.20
C MET A 219 23.87 15.29 9.32
N ARG A 220 24.34 15.66 10.52
CA ARG A 220 24.95 16.96 10.78
C ARG A 220 26.20 17.16 9.95
N GLY A 221 26.32 18.34 9.31
CA GLY A 221 27.50 18.72 8.52
C GLY A 221 27.64 18.01 7.17
N ARG A 222 26.65 17.21 6.76
CA ARG A 222 26.66 16.49 5.48
C ARG A 222 25.92 17.24 4.39
N THR A 223 26.26 16.95 3.15
CA THR A 223 25.46 17.27 1.97
C THR A 223 25.12 15.96 1.29
N LEU A 224 23.83 15.67 1.16
CA LEU A 224 23.35 14.36 0.73
C LEU A 224 23.00 14.45 -0.75
N ASN A 225 23.98 14.22 -1.63
CA ASN A 225 23.79 14.15 -3.09
C ASN A 225 23.50 12.71 -3.55
N ASP A 226 22.77 12.58 -4.66
CA ASP A 226 22.44 11.33 -5.34
C ASP A 226 21.90 10.23 -4.41
N ALA A 227 21.06 10.62 -3.44
CA ALA A 227 20.55 9.72 -2.41
C ALA A 227 19.04 9.84 -2.24
N PHE A 228 18.40 8.72 -1.90
CA PHE A 228 17.03 8.71 -1.40
C PHE A 228 17.08 8.67 0.13
N ILE A 229 16.63 9.74 0.77
CA ILE A 229 16.72 9.93 2.22
C ILE A 229 15.32 9.84 2.82
N ILE A 230 15.18 9.05 3.88
CA ILE A 230 13.94 8.93 4.65
C ILE A 230 14.21 9.35 6.09
N LEU A 231 13.49 10.35 6.57
CA LEU A 231 13.40 10.68 7.99
C LEU A 231 12.09 10.12 8.54
N ASP A 232 12.18 9.03 9.28
CA ASP A 232 11.04 8.41 9.93
C ASP A 232 10.79 8.96 11.34
N GLU A 233 9.54 8.90 11.76
CA GLU A 233 9.08 9.33 13.10
C GLU A 233 9.44 10.79 13.39
N ALA A 234 9.29 11.61 12.35
CA ALA A 234 9.71 13.00 12.31
C ALA A 234 8.97 13.88 13.33
N GLN A 235 7.81 13.44 13.84
CA GLN A 235 7.08 14.15 14.88
C GLN A 235 7.92 14.35 16.15
N ASN A 236 8.93 13.51 16.35
CA ASN A 236 9.83 13.58 17.49
C ASN A 236 11.12 14.36 17.23
N THR A 237 11.23 15.06 16.10
CA THR A 237 12.31 16.01 15.85
C THR A 237 12.03 17.34 16.53
N THR A 238 13.08 18.04 16.98
CA THR A 238 12.97 19.46 17.33
C THR A 238 12.99 20.35 16.09
N ARG A 239 12.56 21.60 16.23
CA ARG A 239 12.72 22.65 15.19
C ARG A 239 14.13 22.69 14.60
N GLU A 240 15.14 22.70 15.47
CA GLU A 240 16.54 22.78 15.07
C GLU A 240 16.98 21.55 14.28
N GLN A 241 16.55 20.36 14.71
CA GLN A 241 16.85 19.10 14.03
C GLN A 241 16.18 19.04 12.65
N MET A 242 14.90 19.43 12.54
CA MET A 242 14.18 19.45 11.26
C MET A 242 14.82 20.45 10.28
N LYS A 243 15.14 21.66 10.74
CA LYS A 243 15.86 22.67 9.92
C LYS A 243 17.25 22.18 9.52
N MET A 244 17.99 21.57 10.45
CA MET A 244 19.30 20.98 10.18
C MET A 244 19.19 19.94 9.06
N PHE A 245 18.23 19.01 9.18
CA PHE A 245 18.00 17.92 8.24
C PHE A 245 17.61 18.40 6.83
N LEU A 246 16.59 19.25 6.73
CA LEU A 246 16.09 19.76 5.45
C LEU A 246 17.18 20.51 4.66
N THR A 247 18.08 21.20 5.36
CA THR A 247 19.21 21.91 4.72
C THR A 247 20.38 21.00 4.32
N ARG A 248 20.28 19.67 4.53
CA ARG A 248 21.29 18.71 4.05
C ARG A 248 20.97 18.18 2.65
N LEU A 249 19.78 18.47 2.11
CA LEU A 249 19.38 18.02 0.77
C LEU A 249 20.38 18.56 -0.27
N GLY A 250 20.99 17.62 -1.02
CA GLY A 250 21.89 17.91 -2.13
C GLY A 250 21.23 17.67 -3.49
N PHE A 251 22.00 17.86 -4.56
CA PHE A 251 21.54 17.63 -5.93
C PHE A 251 21.31 16.13 -6.20
N GLY A 252 20.36 15.83 -7.10
CA GLY A 252 20.04 14.45 -7.49
C GLY A 252 19.41 13.61 -6.37
N SER A 253 19.00 14.24 -5.27
CA SER A 253 18.48 13.56 -4.09
C SER A 253 16.99 13.78 -3.91
N LYS A 254 16.37 12.85 -3.18
CA LYS A 254 14.96 12.92 -2.80
C LYS A 254 14.82 12.68 -1.31
N VAL A 255 14.01 13.48 -0.64
CA VAL A 255 13.76 13.39 0.80
C VAL A 255 12.30 13.05 1.05
N VAL A 256 12.06 12.02 1.84
CA VAL A 256 10.72 11.67 2.32
C VAL A 256 10.71 11.73 3.84
N ILE A 257 9.77 12.47 4.40
CA ILE A 257 9.65 12.69 5.85
C ILE A 257 8.33 12.09 6.30
N THR A 258 8.39 11.10 7.18
CA THR A 258 7.20 10.41 7.69
C THR A 258 7.00 10.68 9.16
N GLY A 259 5.74 10.86 9.58
CA GLY A 259 5.43 11.07 10.99
C GLY A 259 3.95 11.05 11.31
N ASP A 260 3.64 11.06 12.60
CA ASP A 260 2.28 11.13 13.13
C ASP A 260 2.20 12.23 14.20
N VAL A 261 1.55 13.35 13.87
CA VAL A 261 1.44 14.51 14.78
C VAL A 261 0.64 14.20 16.05
N THR A 262 -0.07 13.07 16.11
CA THR A 262 -0.79 12.63 17.31
C THR A 262 0.12 11.89 18.30
N GLN A 263 1.26 11.35 17.84
CA GLN A 263 2.21 10.53 18.61
C GLN A 263 3.53 11.27 18.87
N ILE A 264 3.43 12.50 19.41
CA ILE A 264 4.61 13.29 19.75
C ILE A 264 5.11 12.89 21.14
N ASP A 265 6.30 12.31 21.21
CA ASP A 265 6.97 11.86 22.43
C ASP A 265 7.87 12.96 23.04
N LEU A 266 7.85 14.17 22.47
CA LEU A 266 8.57 15.32 23.01
C LEU A 266 7.87 15.89 24.25
N PRO A 267 8.61 16.45 25.23
CA PRO A 267 8.04 17.06 26.44
C PRO A 267 6.99 18.15 26.19
N SER A 268 7.03 18.79 25.01
CA SER A 268 5.99 19.69 24.55
C SER A 268 5.76 19.53 23.06
N LYS A 269 4.49 19.38 22.66
CA LYS A 269 4.06 19.23 21.26
C LYS A 269 4.45 20.42 20.38
N GLU A 270 4.47 21.63 20.96
CA GLU A 270 4.86 22.86 20.25
C GLU A 270 6.33 22.88 19.82
N ARG A 271 7.15 21.98 20.39
CA ARG A 271 8.57 21.84 20.02
C ARG A 271 8.80 20.93 18.81
N SER A 272 7.75 20.24 18.33
CA SER A 272 7.87 19.33 17.19
C SER A 272 8.24 20.10 15.92
N GLY A 273 9.42 19.81 15.39
CA GLY A 273 9.91 20.37 14.14
C GLY A 273 9.04 19.96 12.95
N LEU A 274 8.41 18.79 12.99
CA LEU A 274 7.44 18.38 11.96
C LEU A 274 6.23 19.31 11.93
N VAL A 275 5.58 19.53 13.08
CA VAL A 275 4.37 20.39 13.16
C VAL A 275 4.66 21.79 12.64
N GLU A 276 5.83 22.34 12.94
CA GLU A 276 6.24 23.65 12.45
C GLU A 276 6.56 23.63 10.95
N ALA A 277 7.33 22.64 10.47
CA ALA A 277 7.68 22.51 9.05
C ALA A 277 6.45 22.41 8.15
N LEU A 278 5.41 21.68 8.58
CA LEU A 278 4.15 21.58 7.84
C LEU A 278 3.43 22.92 7.66
N LYS A 279 3.65 23.88 8.58
CA LYS A 279 3.10 25.24 8.48
C LYS A 279 3.96 26.12 7.58
N ILE A 280 5.28 26.09 7.77
CA ILE A 280 6.24 27.00 7.11
C ILE A 280 6.46 26.63 5.64
N LEU A 281 6.51 25.34 5.31
CA LEU A 281 6.92 24.86 3.99
C LEU A 281 5.74 24.70 3.02
N LYS A 282 4.53 25.04 3.45
CA LYS A 282 3.34 24.95 2.63
C LYS A 282 3.43 25.93 1.45
N GLY A 283 3.30 25.41 0.23
CA GLY A 283 3.30 26.20 -1.00
C GLY A 283 4.69 26.44 -1.61
N ILE A 284 5.75 25.84 -1.06
CA ILE A 284 7.07 25.84 -1.70
C ILE A 284 7.06 24.82 -2.84
N GLU A 285 7.46 25.24 -4.04
CA GLU A 285 7.59 24.37 -5.20
C GLU A 285 8.62 23.24 -4.92
N GLY A 286 8.29 22.02 -5.35
CA GLY A 286 9.10 20.84 -5.08
C GLY A 286 8.92 20.24 -3.68
N ILE A 287 8.02 20.80 -2.85
CA ILE A 287 7.62 20.24 -1.55
C ILE A 287 6.12 19.90 -1.56
N GLU A 288 5.78 18.63 -1.31
CA GLU A 288 4.37 18.21 -1.16
C GLU A 288 4.10 17.59 0.22
N ILE A 289 2.91 17.90 0.76
CA ILE A 289 2.42 17.33 2.02
C ILE A 289 1.22 16.44 1.70
N VAL A 290 1.34 15.16 2.03
CA VAL A 290 0.27 14.16 1.89
C VAL A 290 -0.20 13.73 3.28
N GLN A 291 -1.48 13.98 3.56
CA GLN A 291 -2.11 13.62 4.82
C GLN A 291 -2.84 12.29 4.69
N PHE A 292 -2.51 11.35 5.58
CA PHE A 292 -3.19 10.09 5.75
C PHE A 292 -4.22 10.18 6.88
N SER A 293 -5.33 9.46 6.72
CA SER A 293 -6.37 9.36 7.74
C SER A 293 -6.43 7.94 8.33
N ARG A 294 -7.34 7.70 9.29
CA ARG A 294 -7.62 6.35 9.80
C ARG A 294 -8.18 5.42 8.73
N GLU A 295 -8.83 5.95 7.69
CA GLU A 295 -9.37 5.17 6.57
C GLU A 295 -8.26 4.55 5.71
N ASP A 296 -7.05 5.09 5.77
CA ASP A 296 -5.88 4.58 5.05
C ASP A 296 -5.18 3.42 5.78
N VAL A 297 -5.66 3.04 6.98
CA VAL A 297 -5.03 1.98 7.79
C VAL A 297 -5.33 0.61 7.19
N VAL A 298 -4.29 0.00 6.59
CA VAL A 298 -4.39 -1.35 6.02
C VAL A 298 -3.73 -2.36 6.96
N ARG A 299 -4.53 -2.86 7.90
CA ARG A 299 -4.12 -3.92 8.85
C ARG A 299 -4.93 -5.18 8.61
N HIS A 300 -4.44 -6.30 9.15
CA HIS A 300 -5.18 -7.55 9.17
C HIS A 300 -6.52 -7.38 9.91
N ARG A 301 -7.59 -8.04 9.44
CA ARG A 301 -8.96 -7.95 10.02
C ARG A 301 -8.95 -8.14 11.54
N LEU A 302 -8.30 -9.19 12.03
CA LEU A 302 -8.19 -9.47 13.47
C LEU A 302 -7.52 -8.33 14.25
N VAL A 303 -6.51 -7.66 13.68
CA VAL A 303 -5.85 -6.53 14.37
C VAL A 303 -6.81 -5.35 14.49
N GLN A 304 -7.64 -5.10 13.47
CA GLN A 304 -8.67 -4.07 13.55
C GLN A 304 -9.74 -4.42 14.59
N GLU A 305 -10.17 -5.69 14.66
CA GLU A 305 -11.12 -6.17 15.68
C GLU A 305 -10.56 -6.04 17.10
N ILE A 306 -9.29 -6.39 17.30
CA ILE A 306 -8.60 -6.21 18.58
C ILE A 306 -8.56 -4.72 18.97
N ILE A 307 -8.17 -3.83 18.05
CA ILE A 307 -8.13 -2.39 18.31
C ILE A 307 -9.52 -1.88 18.72
N ARG A 308 -10.57 -2.25 17.99
CA ARG A 308 -11.95 -1.85 18.32
C ARG A 308 -12.38 -2.32 19.71
N ALA A 309 -12.07 -3.57 20.08
CA ALA A 309 -12.41 -4.12 21.39
C ALA A 309 -11.74 -3.32 22.54
N TYR A 310 -10.50 -2.86 22.35
CA TYR A 310 -9.83 -1.99 23.31
C TYR A 310 -10.42 -0.57 23.33
N GLU A 311 -10.68 0.03 22.16
CA GLU A 311 -11.31 1.37 22.06
C GLU A 311 -12.70 1.40 22.74
N GLU A 312 -13.52 0.36 22.55
CA GLU A 312 -14.84 0.21 23.21
C GLU A 312 -14.71 0.06 24.74
N PHE A 313 -13.73 -0.72 25.20
CA PHE A 313 -13.48 -0.90 26.63
C PHE A 313 -12.98 0.39 27.31
N GLU A 314 -12.11 1.15 26.65
CA GLU A 314 -11.63 2.44 27.15
C GLU A 314 -12.75 3.49 27.18
N ALA A 315 -13.56 3.59 26.12
CA ALA A 315 -14.71 4.48 26.08
C ALA A 315 -15.76 4.16 27.17
N GLY A 316 -15.94 2.88 27.50
CA GLY A 316 -16.83 2.44 28.57
C GLY A 316 -16.32 2.73 30.00
N LYS A 317 -15.07 3.13 30.18
CA LYS A 317 -14.51 3.55 31.49
C LYS A 317 -14.59 5.05 31.74
N GLU A 318 -14.83 5.85 30.70
CA GLU A 318 -14.98 7.31 30.80
C GLU A 318 -16.45 7.75 30.98
N GLY A 319 -17.40 6.80 31.09
CA GLY A 319 -18.82 7.03 31.42
C GLY A 319 -19.18 6.55 32.81
#